data_AF-A0A0G0YSR2-F1
#
_entry.id   AF-A0A0G0YSR2-F1
#
_cell.length_a   1.000
_cell.length_b   1.000
_cell.length_c   1.000
_cell.angle_alpha   90.00
_cell.angle_beta   90.00
_cell.angle_gamma   90.00
#
_symmetry.space_group_name_H-M   'P 1'
#
loop_
_entity.id
_entity.type
_entity.pdbx_description
1 polymer ?
#
loop_
_entity_poly.entity_id
_entity_poly.type
_entity_poly.pdbx_seq_one_letter_code
_entity_poly.pdbx_strand_id
1 'polypeptide(L)'
;MEKILLKPTQTEILIKGSQKEGHLDIFSYDYNSDENRRKLGNLYIVGNIQQNVDDGESNSTYVTNLVASLAKREYYSNPDLPPKEAFSAALKKINDVVDEFFVKKDVKINIGIFALAGENINISKIGKFKILLARDDKTIDILNNIDLFTKEKVEEKEFSHVISGRIAHGDKILAFYPGRLVTVREKAIKESFLKLNTEQFLEKIDAMKKEKANLAYAALYINLNRVKEPAMVPRAAKVTLPRAVVTDKAAWLYICGRDILAQGITTCDSVAIGAHLLIMDQHDHCIGYGTLTKMNDGRPHTIKNVYDIG
;
A
#
# COMPACT_ATOMS: atom_id res chain seq x y z
N MET A 1 0.60 6.56 30.48
CA MET A 1 -0.51 7.39 29.95
C MET A 1 -1.00 6.76 28.66
N GLU A 2 -2.25 6.31 28.61
CA GLU A 2 -2.87 5.84 27.37
C GLU A 2 -2.84 6.95 26.31
N LYS A 3 -2.46 6.63 25.07
CA LYS A 3 -2.54 7.58 23.96
C LYS A 3 -3.84 7.32 23.21
N ILE A 4 -4.66 8.36 23.08
CA ILE A 4 -5.86 8.33 22.22
C ILE A 4 -5.41 8.75 20.83
N LEU A 5 -5.68 7.90 19.84
CA LEU A 5 -5.24 8.11 18.47
C LEU A 5 -6.40 7.95 17.50
N LEU A 6 -6.39 8.75 16.44
CA LEU A 6 -7.31 8.58 15.32
C LEU A 6 -6.78 7.45 14.44
N LYS A 7 -7.53 6.36 14.30
CA LYS A 7 -7.16 5.19 13.49
C LYS A 7 -8.19 5.00 12.37
N PRO A 8 -7.75 4.93 11.10
CA PRO A 8 -8.63 4.55 10.01
C PRO A 8 -8.94 3.05 10.09
N THR A 9 -10.19 2.70 9.80
CA THR A 9 -10.60 1.32 9.50
C THR A 9 -11.16 1.32 8.09
N GLN A 10 -10.42 0.72 7.16
CA GLN A 10 -10.76 0.69 5.75
C GLN A 10 -11.50 -0.59 5.35
N THR A 11 -12.35 -0.47 4.35
CA THR A 11 -12.98 -1.56 3.62
C THR A 11 -12.81 -1.31 2.13
N GLU A 12 -12.21 -2.28 1.44
CA GLU A 12 -11.97 -2.24 0.01
C GLU A 12 -13.17 -2.82 -0.74
N ILE A 13 -13.68 -2.08 -1.71
CA ILE A 13 -14.82 -2.47 -2.54
C ILE A 13 -14.32 -2.53 -3.97
N LEU A 14 -14.08 -3.74 -4.47
CA LEU A 14 -13.62 -3.97 -5.83
C LEU A 14 -14.62 -4.83 -6.61
N ILE A 15 -15.32 -4.18 -7.54
CA ILE A 15 -16.23 -4.80 -8.49
C ILE A 15 -15.65 -4.63 -9.88
N LYS A 16 -15.16 -5.73 -10.45
CA LYS A 16 -14.67 -5.76 -11.83
C LYS A 16 -15.86 -5.73 -12.79
N GLY A 17 -15.84 -4.78 -13.72
CA GLY A 17 -16.82 -4.70 -14.81
C GLY A 17 -16.31 -5.36 -16.09
N SER A 18 -16.88 -4.96 -17.23
CA SER A 18 -16.42 -5.42 -18.55
C SER A 18 -15.03 -4.88 -18.90
N GLN A 19 -14.34 -5.50 -19.87
CA GLN A 19 -13.04 -5.04 -20.37
C GLN A 19 -13.02 -3.55 -20.77
N LYS A 20 -14.15 -3.00 -21.26
CA LYS A 20 -14.29 -1.59 -21.65
C LYS A 20 -14.16 -0.61 -20.48
N GLU A 21 -14.40 -1.04 -19.25
CA GLU A 21 -14.26 -0.20 -18.06
C GLU A 21 -12.80 -0.12 -17.57
N GLY A 22 -11.91 -0.93 -18.15
CA GLY A 22 -10.50 -0.98 -17.82
C GLY A 22 -10.17 -1.82 -16.60
N HIS A 23 -8.88 -1.89 -16.28
CA HIS A 23 -8.38 -2.52 -15.08
C HIS A 23 -8.62 -1.63 -13.86
N LEU A 24 -9.02 -2.22 -12.73
CA LEU A 24 -9.29 -1.52 -11.48
C LEU A 24 -8.47 -2.15 -10.36
N ASP A 25 -7.78 -1.32 -9.59
CA ASP A 25 -7.00 -1.74 -8.42
C ASP A 25 -7.21 -0.80 -7.23
N ILE A 26 -7.02 -1.36 -6.05
CA ILE A 26 -7.02 -0.63 -4.78
C ILE A 26 -5.81 -1.13 -3.99
N PHE A 27 -5.09 -0.19 -3.37
CA PHE A 27 -4.00 -0.51 -2.47
C PHE A 27 -4.16 0.26 -1.17
N SER A 28 -4.03 -0.46 -0.07
CA SER A 28 -3.99 0.11 1.28
C SER A 28 -2.69 -0.27 1.94
N TYR A 29 -1.92 0.73 2.37
CA TYR A 29 -0.68 0.54 3.08
C TYR A 29 -0.75 1.17 4.46
N ASP A 30 -0.18 0.47 5.43
CA ASP A 30 0.07 0.97 6.76
C ASP A 30 1.59 1.03 7.02
N TYR A 31 1.94 1.55 8.20
CA TYR A 31 3.32 1.62 8.66
C TYR A 31 3.83 0.28 9.24
N ASN A 32 3.13 -0.85 9.06
CA ASN A 32 3.52 -2.20 9.50
C ASN A 32 4.03 -2.28 10.95
N SER A 33 3.43 -1.52 11.87
CA SER A 33 3.87 -1.41 13.28
C SER A 33 5.27 -0.81 13.49
N ASP A 34 5.87 -0.17 12.48
CA ASP A 34 7.08 0.64 12.62
C ASP A 34 6.73 2.00 13.26
N GLU A 35 7.03 2.13 14.56
CA GLU A 35 6.79 3.34 15.34
C GLU A 35 7.45 4.60 14.75
N ASN A 36 8.56 4.47 14.03
CA ASN A 36 9.21 5.62 13.39
C ASN A 36 8.35 6.17 12.24
N ARG A 37 7.69 5.27 11.50
CA ARG A 37 6.82 5.61 10.36
C ARG A 37 5.39 5.94 10.76
N ARG A 38 5.02 5.68 12.02
CA ARG A 38 3.69 5.92 12.57
C ARG A 38 3.12 7.30 12.26
N LYS A 39 3.95 8.34 12.31
CA LYS A 39 3.52 9.73 12.07
C LYS A 39 3.05 9.98 10.64
N LEU A 40 3.52 9.17 9.69
CA LEU A 40 3.11 9.19 8.29
C LEU A 40 1.75 8.51 8.09
N GLY A 41 1.31 7.68 9.04
CA GLY A 41 -0.01 7.06 9.00
C GLY A 41 -0.19 6.10 7.82
N ASN A 42 -1.36 6.13 7.20
CA ASN A 42 -1.79 5.19 6.17
C ASN A 42 -1.77 5.85 4.78
N LEU A 43 -1.37 5.09 3.77
CA LEU A 43 -1.35 5.51 2.37
C LEU A 43 -2.31 4.64 1.56
N TYR A 44 -3.12 5.29 0.72
CA TYR A 44 -4.16 4.65 -0.06
C TYR A 44 -4.06 5.04 -1.52
N ILE A 45 -4.33 4.08 -2.40
CA ILE A 45 -4.35 4.28 -3.85
C ILE A 45 -5.61 3.64 -4.43
N VAL A 46 -6.30 4.35 -5.30
CA VAL A 46 -7.39 3.82 -6.14
C VAL A 46 -7.04 4.10 -7.58
N GLY A 47 -6.89 3.04 -8.38
CA GLY A 47 -6.42 3.10 -9.76
C GLY A 47 -7.43 2.53 -10.75
N ASN A 48 -7.52 3.18 -11.92
CA ASN A 48 -8.18 2.67 -13.11
C ASN A 48 -7.32 2.94 -14.35
N ILE A 49 -7.03 1.89 -15.12
CA ILE A 49 -6.31 1.99 -16.39
C ILE A 49 -7.22 1.49 -17.51
N GLN A 50 -7.49 2.34 -18.49
CA GLN A 50 -8.27 2.00 -19.69
C GLN A 50 -7.37 2.09 -20.91
N GLN A 51 -7.36 1.04 -21.73
CA GLN A 51 -6.66 1.02 -23.01
C GLN A 51 -7.65 0.63 -24.12
N ASN A 52 -7.45 1.18 -25.32
CA ASN A 52 -8.25 0.80 -26.48
C ASN A 52 -7.92 -0.66 -26.86
N VAL A 53 -8.97 -1.43 -27.14
CA VAL A 53 -8.95 -2.91 -27.22
C VAL A 53 -8.29 -3.43 -28.51
N ASP A 54 -7.97 -2.55 -29.47
CA ASP A 54 -7.48 -2.96 -30.80
C ASP A 54 -5.98 -3.28 -30.84
N ASP A 55 -5.21 -2.94 -29.80
CA ASP A 55 -3.75 -3.14 -29.74
C ASP A 55 -3.34 -4.24 -28.75
N GLY A 56 -3.70 -5.49 -29.04
CA GLY A 56 -3.12 -6.70 -28.42
C GLY A 56 -3.25 -6.84 -26.89
N GLU A 57 -2.80 -7.98 -26.36
CA GLU A 57 -2.72 -8.20 -24.90
C GLU A 57 -1.70 -7.24 -24.28
N SER A 58 -2.15 -6.31 -23.43
CA SER A 58 -1.28 -5.32 -22.80
C SER A 58 -1.19 -5.45 -21.28
N ASN A 59 0.03 -5.21 -20.79
CA ASN A 59 0.48 -5.12 -19.39
C ASN A 59 -0.13 -3.94 -18.60
N SER A 60 -1.39 -3.55 -18.84
CA SER A 60 -2.04 -2.40 -18.18
C SER A 60 -2.10 -2.52 -16.64
N THR A 61 -2.14 -3.74 -16.11
CA THR A 61 -2.03 -4.08 -14.68
C THR A 61 -0.71 -3.66 -14.05
N TYR A 62 0.37 -3.50 -14.82
CA TYR A 62 1.69 -3.15 -14.30
C TYR A 62 1.74 -1.71 -13.77
N VAL A 63 1.03 -0.78 -14.41
CA VAL A 63 1.15 0.66 -14.11
C VAL A 63 0.63 0.99 -12.72
N THR A 64 -0.55 0.49 -12.36
CA THR A 64 -1.15 0.71 -11.02
C THR A 64 -0.29 0.10 -9.93
N ASN A 65 0.21 -1.12 -10.14
CA ASN A 65 1.13 -1.80 -9.21
C ASN A 65 2.46 -1.06 -9.05
N LEU A 66 3.04 -0.57 -10.15
CA LEU A 66 4.28 0.21 -10.14
C LEU A 66 4.10 1.51 -9.34
N VAL A 67 3.04 2.27 -9.66
CA VAL A 67 2.72 3.53 -8.96
C VAL A 67 2.48 3.26 -7.47
N ALA A 68 1.72 2.23 -7.12
CA ALA A 68 1.44 1.89 -5.72
C ALA A 68 2.71 1.48 -4.96
N SER A 69 3.57 0.66 -5.58
CA SER A 69 4.83 0.21 -4.99
C SER A 69 5.80 1.36 -4.78
N LEU A 70 5.90 2.26 -5.76
CA LEU A 70 6.73 3.45 -5.69
C LEU A 70 6.18 4.43 -4.64
N ALA A 71 4.87 4.66 -4.62
CA ALA A 71 4.22 5.50 -3.62
C ALA A 71 4.49 5.00 -2.20
N LYS A 72 4.33 3.70 -1.94
CA LYS A 72 4.68 3.09 -0.66
C LYS A 72 6.14 3.31 -0.31
N ARG A 73 7.06 2.96 -1.22
CA ARG A 73 8.51 3.02 -0.96
C ARG A 73 8.96 4.43 -0.64
N GLU A 74 8.56 5.41 -1.47
CA GLU A 74 9.01 6.80 -1.34
C GLU A 74 8.32 7.50 -0.17
N TYR A 75 7.02 7.27 0.06
CA TYR A 75 6.29 7.91 1.15
C TYR A 75 6.86 7.55 2.53
N TYR A 76 7.20 6.28 2.72
CA TYR A 76 7.76 5.77 3.98
C TYR A 76 9.29 5.77 4.03
N SER A 77 9.98 6.33 3.02
CA SER A 77 11.44 6.31 2.91
C SER A 77 12.14 7.12 3.98
N ASN A 78 11.60 8.31 4.30
CA ASN A 78 12.15 9.21 5.29
C ASN A 78 11.11 9.48 6.39
N PRO A 79 11.14 8.70 7.49
CA PRO A 79 10.20 8.85 8.60
C PRO A 79 10.39 10.16 9.36
N ASP A 80 11.45 10.94 9.12
CA ASP A 80 11.67 12.22 9.79
C ASP A 80 10.89 13.38 9.15
N LEU A 81 10.48 13.24 7.88
CA LEU A 81 9.70 14.26 7.20
C LEU A 81 8.28 14.41 7.78
N PRO A 82 7.73 15.63 7.79
CA PRO A 82 6.31 15.86 7.99
C PRO A 82 5.48 15.10 6.93
N PRO A 83 4.28 14.58 7.27
CA PRO A 83 3.50 13.75 6.35
C PRO A 83 3.18 14.41 5.00
N LYS A 84 2.95 15.72 4.98
CA LYS A 84 2.69 16.47 3.75
C LYS A 84 3.94 16.56 2.87
N GLU A 85 5.11 16.79 3.47
CA GLU A 85 6.37 16.86 2.73
C GLU A 85 6.78 15.49 2.19
N ALA A 86 6.65 14.44 3.01
CA ALA A 86 6.84 13.06 2.57
C ALA A 86 5.91 12.69 1.40
N PHE A 87 4.65 13.13 1.46
CA PHE A 87 3.67 12.94 0.40
C PHE A 87 4.09 13.64 -0.90
N SER A 88 4.43 14.93 -0.82
CA SER A 88 4.90 15.71 -1.98
C SER A 88 6.19 15.13 -2.59
N ALA A 89 7.13 14.70 -1.75
CA ALA A 89 8.38 14.07 -2.21
C ALA A 89 8.10 12.74 -2.95
N ALA A 90 7.18 11.92 -2.44
CA ALA A 90 6.76 10.70 -3.11
C ALA A 90 6.10 10.98 -4.46
N LEU A 91 5.21 11.97 -4.55
CA LEU A 91 4.56 12.35 -5.81
C LEU A 91 5.57 12.80 -6.87
N LYS A 92 6.60 13.56 -6.49
CA LYS A 92 7.67 13.96 -7.40
C LYS A 92 8.38 12.76 -8.04
N LYS A 93 8.73 11.77 -7.21
CA LYS A 93 9.34 10.51 -7.69
C LYS A 93 8.39 9.69 -8.55
N ILE A 94 7.10 9.68 -8.23
CA ILE A 94 6.08 9.01 -9.03
C ILE A 94 5.94 9.69 -10.39
N ASN A 95 5.92 11.02 -10.44
CA ASN A 95 5.82 11.76 -11.69
C ASN A 95 6.97 11.41 -12.65
N ASP A 96 8.21 11.35 -12.16
CA ASP A 96 9.37 10.96 -12.97
C ASP A 96 9.18 9.62 -13.69
N VAL A 97 8.48 8.67 -13.06
CA VAL A 97 8.20 7.35 -13.64
C VAL A 97 6.93 7.36 -14.49
N VAL A 98 5.90 8.10 -14.07
CA VAL A 98 4.60 8.15 -14.73
C VAL A 98 4.67 8.89 -16.07
N ASP A 99 5.52 9.92 -16.18
CA ASP A 99 5.74 10.68 -17.42
C ASP A 99 6.05 9.75 -18.62
N GLU A 100 6.81 8.67 -18.40
CA GLU A 100 7.16 7.68 -19.44
C GLU A 100 5.94 6.92 -20.00
N PHE A 101 4.89 6.72 -19.19
CA PHE A 101 3.68 6.02 -19.60
C PHE A 101 2.71 6.92 -20.36
N PHE A 102 2.69 8.23 -20.06
CA PHE A 102 1.85 9.20 -20.76
C PHE A 102 2.33 9.53 -22.18
N VAL A 103 3.61 9.26 -22.50
CA VAL A 103 4.12 9.38 -23.88
C VAL A 103 3.37 8.44 -24.84
N LYS A 104 2.84 7.31 -24.34
CA LYS A 104 1.97 6.40 -25.11
C LYS A 104 0.51 6.87 -25.04
N LYS A 105 0.11 7.68 -26.02
CA LYS A 105 -1.19 8.41 -26.07
C LYS A 105 -2.47 7.56 -25.99
N ASP A 106 -2.38 6.23 -26.05
CA ASP A 106 -3.55 5.33 -26.09
C ASP A 106 -3.98 4.74 -24.73
N VAL A 107 -3.29 5.11 -23.65
CA VAL A 107 -3.64 4.67 -22.28
C VAL A 107 -4.26 5.82 -21.48
N LYS A 108 -5.49 5.61 -21.02
CA LYS A 108 -6.16 6.51 -20.07
C LYS A 108 -5.90 6.05 -18.65
N ILE A 109 -5.12 6.84 -17.93
CA ILE A 109 -4.72 6.58 -16.54
C ILE A 109 -5.56 7.45 -15.60
N ASN A 110 -6.21 6.81 -14.63
CA ASN A 110 -6.94 7.49 -13.57
C ASN A 110 -6.46 6.95 -12.23
N ILE A 111 -5.75 7.75 -11.44
CA ILE A 111 -5.19 7.31 -10.16
C ILE A 111 -5.46 8.38 -9.11
N GLY A 112 -6.05 8.01 -7.99
CA GLY A 112 -6.08 8.82 -6.77
C GLY A 112 -5.13 8.25 -5.75
N ILE A 113 -4.27 9.09 -5.18
CA ILE A 113 -3.37 8.74 -4.08
C ILE A 113 -3.73 9.65 -2.91
N PHE A 114 -3.88 9.11 -1.71
CA PHE A 114 -4.07 9.92 -0.52
C PHE A 114 -3.50 9.29 0.73
N ALA A 115 -3.04 10.12 1.65
CA ALA A 115 -2.51 9.72 2.94
C ALA A 115 -3.36 10.27 4.08
N LEU A 116 -3.62 9.43 5.09
CA LEU A 116 -4.27 9.78 6.35
C LEU A 116 -3.23 9.69 7.46
N ALA A 117 -2.80 10.84 7.98
CA ALA A 117 -1.71 10.96 8.95
C ALA A 117 -2.20 11.72 10.19
N GLY A 118 -2.65 10.98 11.19
CA GLY A 118 -3.32 11.54 12.36
C GLY A 118 -4.60 12.26 11.96
N GLU A 119 -4.70 13.55 12.26
CA GLU A 119 -5.83 14.41 11.89
C GLU A 119 -5.68 15.09 10.53
N ASN A 120 -4.67 14.71 9.74
CA ASN A 120 -4.40 15.31 8.44
C ASN A 120 -4.70 14.34 7.30
N ILE A 121 -5.23 14.88 6.21
CA ILE A 121 -5.40 14.18 4.95
C ILE A 121 -4.65 14.95 3.85
N ASN A 122 -3.86 14.23 3.04
CA ASN A 122 -3.18 14.77 1.86
C ASN A 122 -3.59 13.94 0.65
N ILE A 123 -3.97 14.59 -0.46
CA ILE A 123 -4.55 13.92 -1.63
C ILE A 123 -3.91 14.47 -2.90
N SER A 124 -3.63 13.59 -3.85
CA SER A 124 -3.33 13.97 -5.22
C SER A 124 -3.98 13.00 -6.19
N LYS A 125 -4.17 13.42 -7.44
CA LYS A 125 -4.81 12.58 -8.45
C LYS A 125 -4.31 12.88 -9.86
N ILE A 126 -4.42 11.88 -10.71
CA ILE A 126 -4.37 11.98 -12.17
C ILE A 126 -5.72 11.50 -12.73
N GLY A 127 -6.25 12.21 -13.71
CA GLY A 127 -7.53 11.87 -14.34
C GLY A 127 -8.73 11.93 -13.38
N LYS A 128 -9.62 10.95 -13.52
CA LYS A 128 -10.88 10.84 -12.76
C LYS A 128 -10.64 10.16 -11.41
N PHE A 129 -10.96 10.87 -10.35
CA PHE A 129 -10.99 10.34 -8.99
C PHE A 129 -11.91 11.23 -8.17
N LYS A 130 -12.64 10.63 -7.22
CA LYS A 130 -13.48 11.36 -6.26
C LYS A 130 -13.20 10.87 -4.86
N ILE A 131 -13.23 11.79 -3.91
CA ILE A 131 -13.12 11.48 -2.49
C ILE A 131 -14.11 12.35 -1.71
N LEU A 132 -15.00 11.68 -0.99
CA LEU A 132 -16.07 12.28 -0.24
C LEU A 132 -15.80 12.14 1.25
N LEU A 133 -16.14 13.17 2.01
CA LEU A 133 -16.12 13.19 3.46
C LEU A 133 -17.56 13.30 3.95
N ALA A 134 -18.01 12.37 4.79
CA ALA A 134 -19.24 12.55 5.56
C ALA A 134 -18.90 13.05 6.96
N ARG A 135 -19.37 14.25 7.30
CA ARG A 135 -19.19 14.92 8.60
C ARG A 135 -20.45 15.69 8.95
N ASP A 136 -20.91 15.59 10.19
CA ASP A 136 -22.08 16.32 10.72
C ASP A 136 -23.32 16.23 9.82
N ASP A 137 -23.66 15.00 9.39
CA ASP A 137 -24.77 14.70 8.48
C ASP A 137 -24.72 15.45 7.14
N LYS A 138 -23.51 15.81 6.69
CA LYS A 138 -23.27 16.40 5.37
C LYS A 138 -22.19 15.62 4.62
N THR A 139 -22.37 15.52 3.30
CA THR A 139 -21.36 14.96 2.40
C THR A 139 -20.62 16.11 1.71
N ILE A 140 -19.31 16.15 1.87
CA ILE A 140 -18.39 17.14 1.30
C ILE A 140 -17.57 16.45 0.22
N ASP A 141 -17.51 17.03 -0.98
CA ASP A 141 -16.58 16.61 -2.03
C ASP A 141 -15.24 17.32 -1.81
N ILE A 142 -14.24 16.58 -1.31
CA ILE A 142 -12.97 17.14 -0.84
C ILE A 142 -12.23 17.86 -1.98
N LEU A 143 -12.27 17.30 -3.20
CA LEU A 143 -11.49 17.83 -4.32
C LEU A 143 -12.03 19.17 -4.85
N ASN A 144 -13.29 19.47 -4.54
CA ASN A 144 -14.01 20.64 -5.05
C ASN A 144 -14.32 21.67 -3.96
N ASN A 145 -13.94 21.42 -2.70
CA ASN A 145 -14.29 22.27 -1.57
C ASN A 145 -13.05 23.00 -1.01
N ILE A 146 -12.71 24.12 -1.64
CA ILE A 146 -11.52 24.92 -1.31
C ILE A 146 -11.62 25.68 0.03
N ASP A 147 -12.83 25.84 0.57
CA ASP A 147 -13.03 26.53 1.86
C ASP A 147 -12.54 25.67 3.04
N LEU A 148 -12.63 24.34 2.89
CA LEU A 148 -12.22 23.37 3.90
C LEU A 148 -10.88 22.70 3.60
N PHE A 149 -10.41 22.80 2.36
CA PHE A 149 -9.20 22.12 1.89
C PHE A 149 -8.31 23.05 1.07
N THR A 150 -7.03 23.05 1.40
CA THR A 150 -6.03 23.87 0.69
C THR A 150 -5.47 23.08 -0.49
N LYS A 151 -5.51 23.67 -1.68
CA LYS A 151 -4.90 23.11 -2.89
C LYS A 151 -3.61 23.85 -3.21
N GLU A 152 -2.49 23.14 -3.19
CA GLU A 152 -1.17 23.69 -3.48
C GLU A 152 -0.60 23.02 -4.72
N LYS A 153 0.03 23.80 -5.59
CA LYS A 153 0.78 23.28 -6.74
C LYS A 153 2.14 22.79 -6.27
N VAL A 154 2.46 21.53 -6.55
CA VAL A 154 3.71 20.88 -6.13
C VAL A 154 4.68 20.76 -7.30
N GLU A 155 4.16 20.54 -8.51
CA GLU A 155 4.99 20.38 -9.71
C GLU A 155 4.21 20.73 -10.99
N GLU A 156 4.90 21.02 -12.09
CA GLU A 156 4.30 21.12 -13.44
C GLU A 156 4.29 19.76 -14.14
N LYS A 157 3.71 18.76 -13.48
CA LYS A 157 3.64 17.36 -13.95
C LYS A 157 2.26 16.76 -13.70
N GLU A 158 2.09 15.46 -13.95
CA GLU A 158 0.81 14.75 -13.84
C GLU A 158 0.16 14.89 -12.45
N PHE A 159 0.86 14.50 -11.39
CA PHE A 159 0.48 14.86 -10.01
C PHE A 159 0.96 16.28 -9.70
N SER A 160 0.24 17.26 -10.25
CA SER A 160 0.60 18.68 -10.16
C SER A 160 0.23 19.35 -8.84
N HIS A 161 -0.70 18.77 -8.08
CA HIS A 161 -1.29 19.42 -6.91
C HIS A 161 -1.41 18.48 -5.71
N VAL A 162 -1.28 19.03 -4.52
CA VAL A 162 -1.63 18.36 -3.26
C VAL A 162 -2.78 19.13 -2.62
N ILE A 163 -3.86 18.41 -2.33
CA ILE A 163 -5.02 18.90 -1.59
C ILE A 163 -4.89 18.41 -0.16
N SER A 164 -4.83 19.35 0.79
CA SER A 164 -4.61 19.07 2.21
C SER A 164 -5.79 19.55 3.05
N GLY A 165 -6.12 18.83 4.11
CA GLY A 165 -7.14 19.26 5.06
C GLY A 165 -7.14 18.45 6.36
N ARG A 166 -8.16 18.68 7.18
CA ARG A 166 -8.27 18.11 8.52
C ARG A 166 -9.41 17.09 8.59
N ILE A 167 -9.13 15.97 9.23
CA ILE A 167 -10.06 14.88 9.52
C ILE A 167 -10.19 14.67 11.02
N ALA A 168 -11.33 14.18 11.46
CA ALA A 168 -11.71 14.08 12.86
C ALA A 168 -12.35 12.72 13.18
N HIS A 169 -12.56 12.47 14.46
CA HIS A 169 -13.29 11.30 14.92
C HIS A 169 -14.75 11.34 14.44
N GLY A 170 -15.26 10.20 13.97
CA GLY A 170 -16.63 10.05 13.48
C GLY A 170 -16.78 10.38 12.00
N ASP A 171 -15.75 10.96 11.38
CA ASP A 171 -15.71 11.15 9.94
C ASP A 171 -15.73 9.80 9.22
N LYS A 172 -16.46 9.77 8.10
CA LYS A 172 -16.37 8.71 7.11
C LYS A 172 -15.77 9.26 5.82
N ILE A 173 -14.92 8.47 5.16
CA ILE A 173 -14.34 8.83 3.87
C ILE A 173 -14.72 7.77 2.84
N LEU A 174 -15.14 8.22 1.65
CA LEU A 174 -15.35 7.36 0.49
C LEU A 174 -14.52 7.86 -0.69
N ALA A 175 -13.43 7.16 -1.00
CA ALA A 175 -12.55 7.44 -2.14
C ALA A 175 -12.84 6.44 -3.26
N PHE A 176 -13.09 6.89 -4.49
CA PHE A 176 -13.48 5.99 -5.57
C PHE A 176 -13.16 6.53 -6.97
N TYR A 177 -13.09 5.61 -7.93
CA TYR A 177 -13.07 5.93 -9.35
C TYR A 177 -14.50 6.13 -9.89
N PRO A 178 -14.86 7.33 -10.39
CA PRO A 178 -16.19 7.61 -10.92
C PRO A 178 -16.32 7.12 -12.38
N GLY A 179 -16.42 5.81 -12.56
CA GLY A 179 -16.78 5.20 -13.85
C GLY A 179 -18.14 5.67 -14.37
N ARG A 180 -18.52 5.29 -15.61
CA ARG A 180 -19.74 5.82 -16.25
C ARG A 180 -21.00 5.51 -15.44
N LEU A 181 -21.21 4.24 -15.08
CA LEU A 181 -22.39 3.80 -14.32
C LEU A 181 -22.41 4.34 -12.90
N VAL A 182 -21.24 4.50 -12.29
CA VAL A 182 -21.05 5.09 -10.96
C VAL A 182 -21.45 6.57 -10.98
N THR A 183 -21.03 7.30 -12.00
CA THR A 183 -21.35 8.73 -12.18
C THR A 183 -22.86 8.95 -12.28
N VAL A 184 -23.57 8.10 -13.04
CA VAL A 184 -25.04 8.18 -13.16
C VAL A 184 -25.74 7.95 -11.80
N ARG A 185 -25.16 7.11 -10.94
CA ARG A 185 -25.71 6.75 -9.63
C ARG A 185 -25.09 7.54 -8.47
N GLU A 186 -24.27 8.54 -8.76
CA GLU A 186 -23.45 9.22 -7.74
C GLU A 186 -24.30 9.82 -6.63
N LYS A 187 -25.46 10.40 -6.96
CA LYS A 187 -26.40 10.96 -5.97
C LYS A 187 -26.87 9.88 -4.98
N ALA A 188 -27.29 8.72 -5.48
CA ALA A 188 -27.74 7.62 -4.64
C ALA A 188 -26.59 7.04 -3.79
N ILE A 189 -25.38 6.97 -4.33
CA ILE A 189 -24.17 6.54 -3.61
C ILE A 189 -23.86 7.54 -2.48
N LYS A 190 -23.90 8.86 -2.75
CA LYS A 190 -23.70 9.92 -1.76
C LYS A 190 -24.71 9.84 -0.61
N GLU A 191 -25.98 9.67 -0.94
CA GLU A 191 -27.06 9.55 0.06
C GLU A 191 -26.89 8.28 0.92
N SER A 192 -26.54 7.16 0.28
CA SER A 192 -26.31 5.89 0.98
C SER A 192 -25.08 5.97 1.88
N PHE A 193 -23.99 6.56 1.39
CA PHE A 193 -22.75 6.75 2.15
C PHE A 193 -22.97 7.59 3.41
N LEU A 194 -23.80 8.63 3.31
CA LEU A 194 -24.14 9.50 4.43
C LEU A 194 -24.95 8.75 5.49
N LYS A 195 -26.02 8.06 5.07
CA LYS A 195 -27.05 7.50 5.98
C LYS A 195 -26.74 6.10 6.50
N LEU A 196 -26.04 5.29 5.73
CA LEU A 196 -25.81 3.88 6.04
C LEU A 196 -24.50 3.68 6.80
N ASN A 197 -24.48 2.63 7.62
CA ASN A 197 -23.23 2.09 8.15
C ASN A 197 -22.47 1.30 7.06
N THR A 198 -21.27 0.81 7.39
CA THR A 198 -20.43 0.11 6.41
C THR A 198 -21.11 -1.13 5.83
N GLU A 199 -21.67 -2.00 6.67
CA GLU A 199 -22.32 -3.26 6.22
C GLU A 199 -23.50 -2.99 5.28
N GLN A 200 -24.41 -2.11 5.69
CA GLN A 200 -25.57 -1.71 4.90
C GLN A 200 -25.16 -1.03 3.59
N PHE A 201 -24.09 -0.24 3.61
CA PHE A 201 -23.56 0.38 2.40
C PHE A 201 -23.03 -0.68 1.43
N LEU A 202 -22.29 -1.69 1.91
CA LEU A 202 -21.81 -2.80 1.08
C LEU A 202 -22.97 -3.57 0.46
N GLU A 203 -23.98 -3.93 1.24
CA GLU A 203 -25.20 -4.59 0.74
C GLU A 203 -25.87 -3.78 -0.37
N LYS A 204 -25.93 -2.45 -0.20
CA LYS A 204 -26.50 -1.54 -1.20
C LYS A 204 -25.67 -1.54 -2.49
N ILE A 205 -24.34 -1.54 -2.40
CA ILE A 205 -23.45 -1.61 -3.56
C ILE A 205 -23.55 -2.97 -4.26
N ASP A 206 -23.64 -4.06 -3.51
CA ASP A 206 -23.84 -5.41 -4.06
C ASP A 206 -25.19 -5.56 -4.77
N ALA A 207 -26.25 -4.95 -4.23
CA ALA A 207 -27.53 -4.88 -4.91
C ALA A 207 -27.42 -4.13 -6.26
N MET A 208 -26.67 -3.02 -6.31
CA MET A 208 -26.43 -2.30 -7.57
C MET A 208 -25.67 -3.14 -8.60
N LYS A 209 -24.73 -3.97 -8.16
CA LYS A 209 -24.03 -4.94 -9.03
C LYS A 209 -25.00 -5.97 -9.62
N LYS A 210 -25.91 -6.51 -8.81
CA LYS A 210 -26.92 -7.49 -9.26
C LYS A 210 -27.90 -6.90 -10.28
N GLU A 211 -28.27 -5.62 -10.12
CA GLU A 211 -29.12 -4.91 -11.09
C GLU A 211 -28.43 -4.68 -12.45
N LYS A 212 -27.10 -4.51 -12.46
CA LYS A 212 -26.32 -4.18 -13.65
C LYS A 212 -25.01 -4.96 -13.67
N ALA A 213 -25.02 -6.08 -14.40
CA ALA A 213 -23.87 -6.99 -14.53
C ALA A 213 -22.54 -6.35 -14.99
N ASN A 214 -22.59 -5.17 -15.63
CA ASN A 214 -21.40 -4.46 -16.12
C ASN A 214 -20.92 -3.32 -15.20
N LEU A 215 -21.42 -3.21 -13.97
CA LEU A 215 -20.95 -2.21 -13.02
C LEU A 215 -19.47 -2.46 -12.70
N ALA A 216 -18.62 -1.50 -13.02
CA ALA A 216 -17.24 -1.43 -12.52
C ALA A 216 -17.17 -0.41 -11.38
N TYR A 217 -16.63 -0.82 -10.23
CA TYR A 217 -16.53 0.05 -9.06
C TYR A 217 -15.30 -0.30 -8.23
N ALA A 218 -14.41 0.67 -8.05
CA ALA A 218 -13.31 0.59 -7.12
C ALA A 218 -13.47 1.72 -6.10
N ALA A 219 -13.65 1.36 -4.83
CA ALA A 219 -13.83 2.31 -3.75
C ALA A 219 -13.20 1.85 -2.44
N LEU A 220 -12.71 2.82 -1.67
CA LEU A 220 -12.27 2.68 -0.30
C LEU A 220 -13.28 3.39 0.60
N TYR A 221 -13.94 2.63 1.47
CA TYR A 221 -14.75 3.15 2.56
C TYR A 221 -13.90 3.15 3.82
N ILE A 222 -13.73 4.30 4.47
CA ILE A 222 -12.87 4.43 5.66
C ILE A 222 -13.66 5.08 6.79
N ASN A 223 -13.69 4.43 7.95
CA ASN A 223 -14.18 5.01 9.20
C ASN A 223 -13.02 5.54 10.03
N LEU A 224 -13.18 6.73 10.63
CA LEU A 224 -12.16 7.34 11.49
C LEU A 224 -12.57 7.28 12.96
N ASN A 225 -12.01 6.31 13.66
CA ASN A 225 -12.34 6.04 15.06
C ASN A 225 -11.19 6.37 16.00
N ARG A 226 -11.51 6.87 17.20
CA ARG A 226 -10.54 7.01 18.27
C ARG A 226 -10.29 5.66 18.90
N VAL A 227 -9.04 5.22 18.88
CA VAL A 227 -8.60 3.99 19.52
C VAL A 227 -7.68 4.36 20.68
N LYS A 228 -7.92 3.74 21.83
CA LYS A 228 -7.02 3.78 22.96
C LYS A 228 -5.96 2.72 22.74
N GLU A 229 -4.71 3.14 22.58
CA GLU A 229 -3.58 2.21 22.56
C GLU A 229 -2.76 2.37 23.85
N PRO A 230 -2.29 1.25 24.44
CA PRO A 230 -1.40 1.32 25.58
C PRO A 230 -0.12 2.08 25.18
N ALA A 231 0.39 2.90 26.10
CA ALA A 231 1.55 3.79 25.88
C ALA A 231 2.82 3.06 25.38
N MET A 232 2.90 1.77 25.71
CA MET A 232 3.86 0.80 25.22
C MET A 232 3.07 -0.37 24.68
N VAL A 233 3.09 -0.58 23.37
CA VAL A 233 3.15 -1.97 22.89
C VAL A 233 4.51 -2.46 23.37
N PRO A 234 4.62 -3.54 24.16
CA PRO A 234 5.91 -4.14 24.44
C PRO A 234 6.56 -4.33 23.08
N ARG A 235 7.69 -3.67 22.84
CA ARG A 235 8.50 -3.93 21.66
C ARG A 235 8.66 -5.44 21.65
N ALA A 236 7.99 -6.15 20.73
CA ALA A 236 8.22 -7.57 20.59
C ALA A 236 9.74 -7.65 20.47
N ALA A 237 10.37 -8.29 21.46
CA ALA A 237 11.82 -8.39 21.46
C ALA A 237 12.18 -8.83 20.05
N LYS A 238 13.09 -8.10 19.36
CA LYS A 238 13.57 -8.55 18.06
C LYS A 238 13.92 -10.01 18.27
N VAL A 239 13.13 -10.92 17.71
CA VAL A 239 13.45 -12.33 17.75
C VAL A 239 14.62 -12.41 16.82
N THR A 240 15.82 -12.33 17.40
CA THR A 240 17.05 -12.51 16.67
C THR A 240 17.01 -13.95 16.20
N LEU A 241 16.58 -14.14 14.95
CA LEU A 241 16.65 -15.45 14.35
C LEU A 241 18.12 -15.84 14.27
N PRO A 242 18.47 -17.05 14.70
CA PRO A 242 19.85 -17.48 14.64
C PRO A 242 20.31 -17.49 13.18
N ARG A 243 21.57 -17.13 12.97
CA ARG A 243 22.16 -16.95 11.63
C ARG A 243 23.40 -17.79 11.42
N ALA A 244 23.70 -18.06 10.16
CA ALA A 244 24.95 -18.65 9.70
C ALA A 244 25.57 -17.75 8.63
N VAL A 245 26.81 -17.33 8.83
CA VAL A 245 27.60 -16.59 7.84
C VAL A 245 28.39 -17.59 7.02
N VAL A 246 28.28 -17.50 5.70
CA VAL A 246 28.96 -18.41 4.77
C VAL A 246 30.00 -17.68 3.93
N THR A 247 30.98 -18.42 3.43
CA THR A 247 31.98 -17.91 2.48
C THR A 247 31.30 -17.50 1.17
N ASP A 248 31.88 -16.55 0.42
CA ASP A 248 31.32 -16.11 -0.88
C ASP A 248 31.07 -17.26 -1.86
N LYS A 249 31.99 -18.23 -1.91
CA LYS A 249 31.83 -19.44 -2.73
C LYS A 249 30.63 -20.27 -2.29
N ALA A 250 30.43 -20.43 -0.98
CA ALA A 250 29.29 -21.16 -0.44
C ALA A 250 27.98 -20.38 -0.61
N ALA A 251 28.01 -19.05 -0.50
CA ALA A 251 26.88 -18.17 -0.79
C ALA A 251 26.40 -18.34 -2.24
N TRP A 252 27.32 -18.32 -3.21
CA TRP A 252 26.99 -18.50 -4.61
C TRP A 252 26.39 -19.89 -4.90
N LEU A 253 27.00 -20.95 -4.34
CA LEU A 253 26.46 -22.31 -4.46
C LEU A 253 25.08 -22.44 -3.81
N TYR A 254 24.88 -21.76 -2.68
CA TYR A 254 23.61 -21.75 -1.97
C TYR A 254 22.49 -21.10 -2.78
N ILE A 255 22.76 -19.96 -3.41
CA ILE A 255 21.84 -19.28 -4.35
C ILE A 255 21.52 -20.18 -5.55
N CYS A 256 22.45 -21.04 -5.97
CA CYS A 256 22.21 -22.08 -6.99
C CYS A 256 21.44 -23.32 -6.47
N GLY A 257 20.80 -23.22 -5.29
CA GLY A 257 19.99 -24.29 -4.69
C GLY A 257 20.80 -25.44 -4.10
N ARG A 258 22.07 -25.23 -3.74
CA ARG A 258 22.89 -26.26 -3.05
C ARG A 258 22.86 -26.08 -1.55
N ASP A 259 23.00 -27.20 -0.84
CA ASP A 259 23.23 -27.20 0.60
C ASP A 259 24.62 -26.63 0.95
N ILE A 260 24.73 -26.02 2.13
CA ILE A 260 26.01 -25.54 2.66
C ILE A 260 26.66 -26.65 3.48
N LEU A 261 27.90 -26.98 3.15
CA LEU A 261 28.74 -27.92 3.88
C LEU A 261 29.63 -27.20 4.90
N ALA A 262 30.18 -27.95 5.86
CA ALA A 262 31.00 -27.45 6.97
C ALA A 262 32.06 -26.43 6.55
N GLN A 263 32.79 -26.73 5.47
CA GLN A 263 33.85 -25.87 4.91
C GLN A 263 33.37 -24.50 4.40
N GLY A 264 32.07 -24.38 4.11
CA GLY A 264 31.45 -23.15 3.63
C GLY A 264 30.91 -22.26 4.75
N ILE A 265 30.84 -22.75 5.99
CA ILE A 265 30.29 -22.03 7.15
C ILE A 265 31.43 -21.32 7.87
N THR A 266 31.37 -20.00 7.93
CA THR A 266 32.37 -19.16 8.63
C THR A 266 32.01 -19.03 10.11
N THR A 267 30.76 -18.66 10.38
CA THR A 267 30.21 -18.57 11.74
C THR A 267 28.77 -19.06 11.74
N CYS A 268 28.30 -19.56 12.87
CA CYS A 268 26.93 -19.97 13.05
C CYS A 268 26.56 -19.83 14.51
N ASP A 269 25.37 -19.30 14.77
CA ASP A 269 24.83 -19.24 16.12
C ASP A 269 24.61 -20.64 16.68
N SER A 270 24.75 -20.77 18.00
CA SER A 270 24.53 -22.05 18.67
C SER A 270 23.05 -22.40 18.65
N VAL A 271 22.69 -23.39 17.83
CA VAL A 271 21.32 -23.87 17.66
C VAL A 271 21.25 -25.38 17.64
N ALA A 272 20.08 -25.94 17.97
CA ALA A 272 19.82 -27.36 17.84
C ALA A 272 19.73 -27.79 16.36
N ILE A 273 20.03 -29.07 16.11
CA ILE A 273 19.71 -29.70 14.81
C ILE A 273 18.21 -29.58 14.55
N GLY A 274 17.84 -29.23 13.32
CA GLY A 274 16.46 -28.95 12.91
C GLY A 274 16.06 -27.47 13.02
N ALA A 275 16.89 -26.62 13.64
CA ALA A 275 16.61 -25.19 13.71
C ALA A 275 16.72 -24.51 12.33
N HIS A 276 15.82 -23.55 12.10
CA HIS A 276 15.88 -22.66 10.94
C HIS A 276 16.83 -21.51 11.20
N LEU A 277 17.62 -21.18 10.19
CA LEU A 277 18.69 -20.20 10.24
C LEU A 277 18.54 -19.20 9.09
N LEU A 278 18.85 -17.94 9.37
CA LEU A 278 19.14 -16.95 8.33
C LEU A 278 20.52 -17.25 7.75
N ILE A 279 20.62 -17.31 6.42
CA ILE A 279 21.88 -17.50 5.72
C ILE A 279 22.37 -16.15 5.25
N MET A 280 23.56 -15.77 5.72
CA MET A 280 24.18 -14.48 5.46
C MET A 280 25.47 -14.67 4.65
N ASP A 281 25.74 -13.77 3.72
CA ASP A 281 27.07 -13.68 3.10
C ASP A 281 28.08 -12.99 4.02
N GLN A 282 29.34 -12.86 3.58
CA GLN A 282 30.39 -12.19 4.37
C GLN A 282 30.19 -10.66 4.49
N HIS A 283 29.25 -10.09 3.74
CA HIS A 283 28.91 -8.67 3.71
C HIS A 283 27.66 -8.35 4.54
N ASP A 284 27.15 -9.31 5.32
CA ASP A 284 25.94 -9.20 6.14
C ASP A 284 24.64 -9.01 5.33
N HIS A 285 24.62 -9.47 4.07
CA HIS A 285 23.40 -9.59 3.29
C HIS A 285 22.73 -10.95 3.55
N CYS A 286 21.41 -10.94 3.76
CA CYS A 286 20.62 -12.16 3.82
C CYS A 286 20.42 -12.72 2.41
N ILE A 287 20.84 -13.97 2.20
CA ILE A 287 20.72 -14.67 0.92
C ILE A 287 19.67 -15.80 0.95
N GLY A 288 19.14 -16.13 2.14
CA GLY A 288 18.05 -17.09 2.26
C GLY A 288 17.88 -17.69 3.64
N TYR A 289 17.12 -18.79 3.70
CA TYR A 289 16.80 -19.55 4.90
C TYR A 289 17.23 -21.01 4.75
N GLY A 290 17.97 -21.51 5.74
CA GLY A 290 18.41 -22.90 5.77
C GLY A 290 17.99 -23.60 7.05
N THR A 291 18.13 -24.93 7.07
CA THR A 291 17.93 -25.75 8.27
C THR A 291 19.22 -26.46 8.63
N LEU A 292 19.67 -26.33 9.87
CA LEU A 292 20.83 -27.09 10.34
C LEU A 292 20.48 -28.58 10.42
N THR A 293 21.09 -29.43 9.60
CA THR A 293 20.74 -30.86 9.53
C THR A 293 21.77 -31.76 10.19
N LYS A 294 23.00 -31.29 10.40
CA LYS A 294 24.06 -32.09 11.02
C LYS A 294 25.02 -31.22 11.81
N MET A 295 25.42 -31.71 13.00
CA MET A 295 26.54 -31.20 13.77
C MET A 295 27.62 -32.26 13.91
N ASN A 296 28.88 -31.82 14.01
CA ASN A 296 30.01 -32.68 14.37
C ASN A 296 30.84 -31.94 15.44
N ASP A 297 31.10 -32.59 16.57
CA ASP A 297 31.84 -32.00 17.71
C ASP A 297 31.32 -30.62 18.14
N GLY A 298 29.99 -30.43 18.12
CA GLY A 298 29.34 -29.18 18.49
C GLY A 298 29.45 -28.05 17.45
N ARG A 299 29.99 -28.32 16.25
CA ARG A 299 30.05 -27.37 15.13
C ARG A 299 29.05 -27.74 14.03
N PRO A 300 28.46 -26.76 13.34
CA PRO A 300 27.57 -27.02 12.21
C PRO A 300 28.34 -27.70 11.07
N HIS A 301 27.77 -28.78 10.55
CA HIS A 301 28.40 -29.59 9.51
C HIS A 301 27.65 -29.50 8.18
N THR A 302 26.33 -29.36 8.22
CA THR A 302 25.51 -29.24 7.01
C THR A 302 24.28 -28.39 7.30
N ILE A 303 24.04 -27.40 6.44
CA ILE A 303 22.82 -26.59 6.43
C ILE A 303 22.11 -26.86 5.11
N LYS A 304 20.89 -27.40 5.21
CA LYS A 304 20.05 -27.69 4.05
C LYS A 304 19.40 -26.42 3.53
N ASN A 305 19.45 -26.21 2.22
CA ASN A 305 18.72 -25.10 1.59
C ASN A 305 17.21 -25.38 1.69
N VAL A 306 16.48 -24.43 2.29
CA VAL A 306 15.02 -24.47 2.38
C VAL A 306 14.40 -23.50 1.39
N TYR A 307 14.95 -22.28 1.35
CA TYR A 307 14.46 -21.20 0.52
C TYR A 307 15.59 -20.20 0.27
N ASP A 308 15.91 -19.95 -0.99
CA ASP A 308 16.74 -18.81 -1.40
C ASP A 308 15.86 -17.57 -1.66
N ILE A 309 16.40 -16.38 -1.41
CA ILE A 309 15.73 -15.09 -1.70
C ILE A 309 16.42 -14.45 -2.92
N GLY A 310 16.98 -15.28 -3.81
CA GLY A 310 17.75 -14.83 -4.97
C GLY A 310 17.03 -13.79 -5.81
#